data_AF-A0A167NDT0-F1
#
_entry.id   AF-A0A167NDT0-F1
#
_cell.length_a   1.000
_cell.length_b   1.000
_cell.length_c   1.000
_cell.angle_alpha   90.00
_cell.angle_beta   90.00
_cell.angle_gamma   90.00
#
_symmetry.space_group_name_H-M   'P 1'
#
loop_
_entity.id
_entity.type
_entity.pdbx_description
1 polymer ?
#
loop_
_entity_poly.entity_id
_entity_poly.type
_entity_poly.pdbx_seq_one_letter_code
_entity_poly.pdbx_strand_id
1 'polypeptide(L)'
;MDAISKMSLVELSSHFNALKGADVCWPRIEKMISDSANSWLQSGKAPNDLSVMNVWWHTCFELLAPHQVQISALNYQDEYIEIKNLGPAIIDLSSWKITAGDKYQTFVFAKDTLIYPHETLRIETYPGSALSFDSKRPIWNNKGDKGALYDSDGALVSTWLYGDAAHEHVEVSLVNFDGLEAKKEGDEFVEVANLSHSVIDISLWQIRGDKGQRFEFPVGALIKPQDVVRVYTNQTHPSTGGHNFESQRALWSNDGGKATLYDNQNACISEYQW
;
A
#
# COMPACT_ATOMS: atom_id res chain seq x y z
N MET A 1 32.65 -11.51 -1.95
CA MET A 1 31.91 -10.33 -1.49
C MET A 1 32.12 -9.27 -2.56
N ASP A 2 31.28 -9.30 -3.59
CA ASP A 2 31.53 -8.58 -4.83
C ASP A 2 30.23 -7.88 -5.27
N ALA A 3 30.40 -6.71 -5.90
CA ALA A 3 29.40 -5.79 -6.50
C ALA A 3 28.71 -4.69 -5.64
N ILE A 4 28.53 -4.79 -4.32
CA ILE A 4 27.88 -3.67 -3.54
C ILE A 4 28.90 -2.56 -3.16
N SER A 5 30.16 -2.66 -3.59
CA SER A 5 31.25 -1.78 -3.14
C SER A 5 31.45 -0.48 -3.94
N LYS A 6 30.58 -0.09 -4.89
CA LYS A 6 30.81 1.11 -5.72
C LYS A 6 29.54 1.85 -6.12
N MET A 7 28.76 2.28 -5.14
CA MET A 7 27.93 3.48 -5.35
C MET A 7 28.54 4.59 -4.52
N SER A 8 29.04 5.63 -5.20
CA SER A 8 29.59 6.81 -4.53
C SER A 8 28.45 7.57 -3.84
N LEU A 9 28.75 8.25 -2.71
CA LEU A 9 27.78 9.13 -2.02
C LEU A 9 27.15 10.17 -2.96
N VAL A 10 27.89 10.57 -4.00
CA VAL A 10 27.39 11.44 -5.06
C VAL A 10 26.26 10.77 -5.84
N GLU A 11 26.40 9.49 -6.20
CA GLU A 11 25.35 8.74 -6.89
C GLU A 11 24.13 8.49 -5.98
N LEU A 12 24.31 8.11 -4.72
CA LEU A 12 23.20 7.99 -3.77
C LEU A 12 22.47 9.32 -3.59
N SER A 13 23.20 10.42 -3.34
CA SER A 13 22.60 11.76 -3.21
C SER A 13 21.91 12.24 -4.48
N SER A 14 22.40 11.86 -5.66
CA SER A 14 21.78 12.23 -6.93
C SER A 14 20.45 11.54 -7.17
N HIS A 15 20.25 10.32 -6.63
CA HIS A 15 18.95 9.65 -6.68
C HIS A 15 17.93 10.30 -5.74
N PHE A 16 18.37 10.83 -4.59
CA PHE A 16 17.50 11.59 -3.69
C PHE A 16 17.11 12.96 -4.24
N ASN A 17 18.02 13.65 -4.96
CA ASN A 17 17.73 14.92 -5.62
C ASN A 17 16.68 14.82 -6.74
N ALA A 18 16.42 13.61 -7.25
CA ALA A 18 15.38 13.35 -8.23
C ALA A 18 13.98 13.12 -7.60
N LEU A 19 13.89 13.03 -6.28
CA LEU A 19 12.61 12.84 -5.57
C LEU A 19 11.85 14.17 -5.46
N LYS A 20 10.56 14.15 -5.80
CA LYS A 20 9.65 15.27 -5.52
C LYS A 20 9.65 15.57 -4.01
N GLY A 21 9.91 16.82 -3.62
CA GLY A 21 9.96 17.25 -2.20
C GLY A 21 11.33 17.08 -1.52
N ALA A 22 12.39 16.78 -2.28
CA ALA A 22 13.75 16.65 -1.76
C ALA A 22 14.25 17.92 -1.03
N ASP A 23 13.79 19.11 -1.45
CA ASP A 23 14.05 20.41 -0.81
C ASP A 23 13.56 20.50 0.63
N VAL A 24 12.56 19.69 1.00
CA VAL A 24 12.01 19.61 2.37
C VAL A 24 12.59 18.43 3.15
N CYS A 25 12.79 17.30 2.47
CA CYS A 25 13.34 16.09 3.10
C CYS A 25 14.81 16.24 3.50
N TRP A 26 15.62 16.92 2.68
CA TRP A 26 17.07 16.99 2.89
C TRP A 26 17.47 17.78 4.13
N PRO A 27 16.92 18.98 4.38
CA PRO A 27 17.18 19.71 5.63
C PRO A 27 16.71 18.94 6.88
N ARG A 28 15.65 18.13 6.76
CA ARG A 28 15.14 17.31 7.88
C ARG A 28 16.09 16.15 8.19
N ILE A 29 16.58 15.45 7.17
CA ILE A 29 17.58 14.39 7.29
C ILE A 29 18.89 14.96 7.85
N GLU A 30 19.38 16.08 7.31
CA GLU A 30 20.58 16.76 7.80
C GLU A 30 20.45 17.19 9.25
N LYS A 31 19.31 17.76 9.63
CA LYS A 31 19.02 18.14 11.02
C LYS A 31 19.00 16.93 11.94
N MET A 32 18.35 15.83 11.55
CA MET A 32 18.29 14.61 12.36
C MET A 32 19.67 13.96 12.52
N ILE A 33 20.48 13.92 11.47
CA ILE A 33 21.86 13.45 11.54
C ILE A 33 22.67 14.34 12.50
N SER A 34 22.48 15.66 12.41
CA SER A 34 23.17 16.62 13.27
C SER A 34 22.76 16.50 14.74
N ASP A 35 21.46 16.39 15.01
CA ASP A 35 20.90 16.24 16.36
C ASP A 35 21.35 14.91 16.99
N SER A 36 21.33 13.81 16.22
CA SER A 36 21.89 12.53 16.63
C SER A 36 23.39 12.63 16.91
N ALA A 37 24.19 13.19 16.00
CA ALA A 37 25.63 13.38 16.22
C ALA A 37 25.92 14.20 17.49
N ASN A 38 25.14 15.25 17.76
CA ASN A 38 25.27 16.10 18.95
C ASN A 38 24.90 15.37 20.24
N SER A 39 23.79 14.64 20.27
CA SER A 39 23.39 13.80 21.41
C SER A 39 24.47 12.75 21.75
N TRP A 40 25.09 12.17 20.73
CA TRP A 40 26.15 11.19 20.89
C TRP A 40 27.48 11.79 21.37
N LEU A 41 27.87 12.95 20.86
CA LEU A 41 29.02 13.72 21.38
C LEU A 41 28.88 14.02 22.87
N GLN A 42 27.66 14.28 23.33
CA GLN A 42 27.36 14.52 24.75
C GLN A 42 27.40 13.24 25.59
N SER A 43 27.27 12.05 24.98
CA SER A 43 27.23 10.75 25.68
C SER A 43 28.61 10.18 26.08
N GLY A 44 29.72 10.73 25.56
CA GLY A 44 31.08 10.35 25.92
C GLY A 44 31.55 8.96 25.44
N LYS A 45 30.81 8.29 24.54
CA LYS A 45 31.21 7.00 23.94
C LYS A 45 32.37 7.19 22.94
N ALA A 46 33.38 6.32 22.99
CA ALA A 46 34.69 6.52 22.36
C ALA A 46 34.66 6.59 20.81
N PRO A 47 35.62 7.29 20.15
CA PRO A 47 35.53 7.67 18.73
C PRO A 47 35.91 6.59 17.70
N ASN A 48 36.45 5.44 18.13
CA ASN A 48 37.19 4.55 17.21
C ASN A 48 36.38 3.47 16.49
N ASP A 49 35.08 3.30 16.75
CA ASP A 49 34.26 2.26 16.10
C ASP A 49 33.04 2.77 15.30
N LEU A 50 32.84 4.09 15.21
CA LEU A 50 31.67 4.66 14.51
C LEU A 50 32.05 5.84 13.63
N SER A 51 31.95 5.63 12.32
CA SER A 51 32.12 6.68 11.32
C SER A 51 30.83 7.51 11.17
N VAL A 52 30.96 8.72 10.61
CA VAL A 52 29.82 9.51 10.13
C VAL A 52 28.92 8.69 9.20
N MET A 53 29.50 7.71 8.48
CA MET A 53 28.74 6.78 7.63
C MET A 53 27.85 5.83 8.44
N ASN A 54 28.31 5.34 9.60
CA ASN A 54 27.43 4.54 10.47
C ASN A 54 26.28 5.38 11.01
N VAL A 55 26.54 6.62 11.43
CA VAL A 55 25.48 7.52 11.93
C VAL A 55 24.49 7.86 10.83
N TRP A 56 24.99 8.26 9.65
CA TRP A 56 24.17 8.53 8.48
C TRP A 56 23.33 7.32 8.07
N TRP A 57 23.96 6.14 8.00
CA TRP A 57 23.29 4.88 7.67
C TRP A 57 22.20 4.55 8.68
N HIS A 58 22.49 4.60 9.98
CA HIS A 58 21.50 4.35 11.03
C HIS A 58 20.35 5.36 10.97
N THR A 59 20.61 6.64 10.76
CA THR A 59 19.55 7.65 10.66
C THR A 59 18.68 7.45 9.41
N CYS A 60 19.27 7.17 8.24
CA CYS A 60 18.50 6.84 7.04
C CYS A 60 17.68 5.57 7.25
N PHE A 61 18.23 4.57 7.92
CA PHE A 61 17.55 3.32 8.20
C PHE A 61 16.37 3.50 9.17
N GLU A 62 16.55 4.26 10.26
CA GLU A 62 15.46 4.61 11.19
C GLU A 62 14.37 5.44 10.50
N LEU A 63 14.74 6.39 9.64
CA LEU A 63 13.79 7.22 8.90
C LEU A 63 13.00 6.41 7.86
N LEU A 64 13.62 5.37 7.29
CA LEU A 64 12.99 4.48 6.33
C LEU A 64 12.31 3.28 6.98
N ALA A 65 12.53 2.99 8.26
CA ALA A 65 11.95 1.83 8.93
C ALA A 65 10.42 1.84 8.90
N PRO A 66 9.71 2.96 9.20
CA PRO A 66 8.27 3.06 9.00
C PRO A 66 7.84 2.72 7.58
N HIS A 67 8.58 3.20 6.58
CA HIS A 67 8.26 2.97 5.16
C HIS A 67 8.43 1.51 4.71
N GLN A 68 9.07 0.65 5.51
CA GLN A 68 9.26 -0.77 5.21
C GLN A 68 8.14 -1.65 5.76
N VAL A 69 7.42 -1.20 6.80
CA VAL A 69 6.31 -1.96 7.38
C VAL A 69 5.01 -1.54 6.71
N GLN A 70 4.27 -2.50 6.19
CA GLN A 70 2.98 -2.24 5.56
C GLN A 70 1.93 -3.21 6.08
N ILE A 71 0.68 -2.79 6.06
CA ILE A 71 -0.46 -3.71 6.20
C ILE A 71 -0.47 -4.58 4.94
N SER A 72 -0.32 -5.89 5.11
CA SER A 72 -0.26 -6.86 4.00
C SER A 72 -1.58 -7.57 3.74
N ALA A 73 -2.45 -7.64 4.75
CA ALA A 73 -3.80 -8.18 4.63
C ALA A 73 -4.72 -7.64 5.74
N LEU A 74 -6.01 -7.57 5.44
CA LEU A 74 -7.07 -7.33 6.41
C LEU A 74 -8.26 -8.19 5.99
N ASN A 75 -8.78 -9.00 6.92
CA ASN A 75 -9.91 -9.88 6.64
C ASN A 75 -10.99 -9.72 7.72
N TYR A 76 -12.17 -9.24 7.31
CA TYR A 76 -13.33 -9.03 8.19
C TYR A 76 -14.16 -10.29 8.44
N GLN A 77 -13.95 -11.37 7.68
CA GLN A 77 -14.65 -12.64 7.89
C GLN A 77 -13.93 -13.47 8.95
N ASP A 78 -12.61 -13.60 8.81
CA ASP A 78 -11.73 -14.31 9.73
C ASP A 78 -11.27 -13.42 10.89
N GLU A 79 -11.55 -12.10 10.82
CA GLU A 79 -11.29 -11.12 11.86
C GLU A 79 -9.81 -11.00 12.26
N TYR A 80 -8.98 -10.58 11.31
CA TYR A 80 -7.56 -10.31 11.53
C TYR A 80 -7.01 -9.18 10.65
N ILE A 81 -5.85 -8.67 11.04
CA ILE A 81 -5.00 -7.82 10.21
C ILE A 81 -3.56 -8.36 10.22
N GLU A 82 -2.87 -8.28 9.10
CA GLU A 82 -1.46 -8.64 8.97
C GLU A 82 -0.63 -7.42 8.63
N ILE A 83 0.53 -7.32 9.26
CA ILE A 83 1.58 -6.40 8.85
C ILE A 83 2.80 -7.19 8.39
N LYS A 84 3.52 -6.66 7.41
CA LYS A 84 4.72 -7.26 6.87
C LYS A 84 5.83 -6.25 6.81
N ASN A 85 7.02 -6.68 7.24
CA ASN A 85 8.23 -5.95 7.00
C ASN A 85 8.77 -6.31 5.61
N LEU A 86 8.71 -5.38 4.66
CA LEU A 86 9.19 -5.57 3.30
C LEU A 86 10.70 -5.34 3.16
N GLY A 87 11.32 -4.71 4.15
CA GLY A 87 12.71 -4.31 4.09
C GLY A 87 13.69 -5.33 4.66
N PRO A 88 15.00 -5.06 4.52
CA PRO A 88 16.08 -5.93 4.97
C PRO A 88 16.41 -5.76 6.47
N ALA A 89 15.66 -4.90 7.16
CA ALA A 89 15.88 -4.46 8.53
C ALA A 89 15.15 -5.31 9.57
N ILE A 90 15.68 -5.47 10.78
CA ILE A 90 14.81 -5.73 11.94
C ILE A 90 14.23 -4.38 12.39
N ILE A 91 12.94 -4.36 12.70
CA ILE A 91 12.24 -3.14 13.14
C ILE A 91 11.64 -3.38 14.52
N ASP A 92 11.85 -2.43 15.43
CA ASP A 92 11.21 -2.42 16.74
C ASP A 92 9.84 -1.72 16.63
N LEU A 93 8.78 -2.49 16.89
CA LEU A 93 7.39 -2.04 16.86
C LEU A 93 6.92 -1.54 18.23
N SER A 94 7.79 -1.42 19.23
CA SER A 94 7.42 -0.96 20.56
C SER A 94 6.57 0.31 20.51
N SER A 95 5.38 0.27 21.11
CA SER A 95 4.41 1.39 21.15
C SER A 95 3.80 1.82 19.81
N TRP A 96 4.10 1.14 18.70
CA TRP A 96 3.35 1.28 17.47
C TRP A 96 1.89 0.86 17.69
N LYS A 97 0.99 1.36 16.84
CA LYS A 97 -0.45 1.19 17.03
C LYS A 97 -1.15 0.79 15.76
N ILE A 98 -2.13 -0.10 15.88
CA ILE A 98 -3.11 -0.37 14.83
C ILE A 98 -4.47 0.13 15.30
N THR A 99 -5.18 0.86 14.45
CA THR A 99 -6.57 1.26 14.68
C THR A 99 -7.47 0.64 13.62
N ALA A 100 -8.57 0.02 14.06
CA ALA A 100 -9.76 -0.21 13.23
C ALA A 100 -10.67 1.02 13.32
N GLY A 101 -11.59 1.25 12.37
CA GLY A 101 -12.27 2.53 12.11
C GLY A 101 -12.96 3.26 13.28
N ASP A 102 -13.06 2.66 14.48
CA ASP A 102 -13.47 3.31 15.73
C ASP A 102 -12.27 3.62 16.66
N LYS A 103 -12.27 4.80 17.29
CA LYS A 103 -11.28 5.24 18.29
C LYS A 103 -11.07 4.30 19.48
N TYR A 104 -12.01 3.40 19.77
CA TYR A 104 -11.88 2.42 20.87
C TYR A 104 -11.27 1.08 20.43
N GLN A 105 -11.03 0.88 19.14
CA GLN A 105 -10.48 -0.36 18.57
C GLN A 105 -8.99 -0.17 18.23
N THR A 106 -8.19 0.06 19.25
CA THR A 106 -6.74 0.28 19.12
C THR A 106 -5.95 -0.87 19.73
N PHE A 107 -5.07 -1.48 18.94
CA PHE A 107 -4.03 -2.38 19.41
C PHE A 107 -2.71 -1.63 19.54
N VAL A 108 -1.97 -1.87 20.62
CA VAL A 108 -0.65 -1.26 20.84
C VAL A 108 0.37 -2.38 21.02
N PHE A 109 1.41 -2.38 20.21
CA PHE A 109 2.50 -3.33 20.32
C PHE A 109 3.25 -3.16 21.65
N ALA A 110 3.48 -4.27 22.33
CA ALA A 110 4.21 -4.30 23.59
C ALA A 110 5.67 -3.91 23.38
N LYS A 111 6.33 -3.50 24.47
CA LYS A 111 7.77 -3.23 24.46
C LYS A 111 8.55 -4.46 23.98
N ASP A 112 9.63 -4.22 23.23
CA ASP A 112 10.55 -5.21 22.70
C ASP A 112 9.88 -6.15 21.66
N THR A 113 8.79 -5.70 21.02
CA THR A 113 8.18 -6.42 19.89
C THR A 113 8.97 -6.12 18.63
N LEU A 114 9.69 -7.11 18.10
CA LEU A 114 10.49 -6.97 16.89
C LEU A 114 9.81 -7.66 15.70
N ILE A 115 9.90 -7.05 14.53
CA ILE A 115 9.57 -7.69 13.25
C ILE A 115 10.82 -7.84 12.39
N TYR A 116 11.13 -9.08 12.02
CA TYR A 116 12.30 -9.45 11.24
C TYR A 116 12.12 -9.13 9.75
N PRO A 117 13.21 -9.08 8.96
CA PRO A 117 13.13 -8.88 7.52
C PRO A 117 12.20 -9.89 6.86
N HIS A 118 11.28 -9.41 6.02
CA HIS A 118 10.30 -10.22 5.30
C HIS A 118 9.28 -10.99 6.17
N GLU A 119 9.33 -10.81 7.49
CA GLU A 119 8.37 -11.41 8.42
C GLU A 119 7.00 -10.76 8.28
N THR A 120 5.97 -11.59 8.42
CA THR A 120 4.58 -11.16 8.56
C THR A 120 4.13 -11.45 9.98
N LEU A 121 3.60 -10.43 10.66
CA LEU A 121 2.90 -10.59 11.93
C LEU A 121 1.40 -10.49 11.69
N ARG A 122 0.66 -11.49 12.19
CA ARG A 122 -0.80 -11.47 12.22
C ARG A 122 -1.28 -11.03 13.60
N ILE A 123 -2.21 -10.08 13.62
CA ILE A 123 -2.87 -9.57 14.81
C ILE A 123 -4.33 -9.98 14.71
N GLU A 124 -4.76 -10.82 15.66
CA GLU A 124 -6.12 -11.37 15.69
C GLU A 124 -7.08 -10.39 16.39
N THR A 125 -8.35 -10.36 15.98
CA THR A 125 -9.37 -9.61 16.75
C THR A 125 -9.62 -10.27 18.11
N TYR A 126 -9.77 -11.60 18.12
CA TYR A 126 -10.23 -12.35 19.28
C TYR A 126 -9.09 -12.74 20.24
N PRO A 127 -9.38 -12.90 21.55
CA PRO A 127 -8.40 -13.40 22.52
C PRO A 127 -7.85 -14.77 22.15
N GLY A 128 -6.59 -15.04 22.50
CA GLY A 128 -6.01 -16.39 22.44
C GLY A 128 -4.64 -16.47 21.77
N SER A 129 -4.24 -15.44 21.03
CA SER A 129 -2.88 -15.28 20.49
C SER A 129 -2.10 -14.23 21.28
N ALA A 130 -0.77 -14.22 21.14
CA ALA A 130 0.09 -13.21 21.75
C ALA A 130 -0.13 -11.81 21.16
N LEU A 131 -0.49 -11.74 19.87
CA LEU A 131 -0.82 -10.51 19.16
C LEU A 131 -2.32 -10.50 18.86
N SER A 132 -3.08 -9.84 19.73
CA SER A 132 -4.53 -9.76 19.62
C SER A 132 -5.07 -8.44 20.18
N PHE A 133 -6.18 -7.97 19.60
CA PHE A 133 -6.97 -6.86 20.16
C PHE A 133 -7.70 -7.25 21.46
N ASP A 134 -7.70 -8.53 21.85
CA ASP A 134 -8.39 -9.09 23.03
C ASP A 134 -9.91 -8.79 23.02
N SER A 135 -10.49 -8.60 21.83
CA SER A 135 -11.90 -8.25 21.68
C SER A 135 -12.78 -9.49 21.62
N LYS A 136 -13.84 -9.55 22.43
CA LYS A 136 -14.83 -10.64 22.39
C LYS A 136 -15.87 -10.50 21.26
N ARG A 137 -15.69 -9.52 20.37
CA ARG A 137 -16.60 -9.17 19.29
C ARG A 137 -15.80 -8.79 18.04
N PRO A 138 -16.36 -9.00 16.82
CA PRO A 138 -15.78 -8.48 15.59
C PRO A 138 -15.48 -6.99 15.70
N ILE A 139 -14.36 -6.54 15.13
CA ILE A 139 -14.00 -5.12 15.06
C ILE A 139 -13.95 -4.61 13.63
N TRP A 140 -13.65 -5.48 12.65
CA TRP A 140 -13.59 -5.10 11.24
C TRP A 140 -14.99 -5.13 10.65
N ASN A 141 -15.49 -3.97 10.21
CA ASN A 141 -16.88 -3.88 9.74
C ASN A 141 -17.09 -4.66 8.43
N ASN A 142 -18.05 -5.58 8.41
CA ASN A 142 -18.39 -6.40 7.23
C ASN A 142 -18.78 -5.60 5.98
N LYS A 143 -19.24 -4.36 6.13
CA LYS A 143 -19.58 -3.50 4.98
C LYS A 143 -18.38 -2.76 4.40
N GLY A 144 -17.31 -2.60 5.18
CA GLY A 144 -16.15 -1.79 4.83
C GLY A 144 -15.60 -1.07 6.04
N ASP A 145 -14.27 -1.01 6.13
CA ASP A 145 -13.54 -0.39 7.23
C ASP A 145 -12.16 0.09 6.78
N LYS A 146 -11.49 0.84 7.68
CA LYS A 146 -10.13 1.31 7.53
C LYS A 146 -9.23 0.71 8.62
N GLY A 147 -8.23 -0.05 8.19
CA GLY A 147 -7.08 -0.39 9.03
C GLY A 147 -5.99 0.66 8.89
N ALA A 148 -5.48 1.18 10.00
CA ALA A 148 -4.36 2.12 9.98
C ALA A 148 -3.27 1.71 10.98
N LEU A 149 -2.02 1.73 10.53
CA LEU A 149 -0.82 1.47 11.31
C LEU A 149 -0.10 2.79 11.57
N TYR A 150 0.29 3.02 12.81
CA TYR A 150 1.03 4.20 13.27
C TYR A 150 2.31 3.77 13.97
N ASP A 151 3.36 4.57 13.85
CA ASP A 151 4.61 4.37 14.58
C ASP A 151 4.50 4.84 16.04
N SER A 152 5.60 4.72 16.79
CA SER A 152 5.67 5.11 18.20
C SER A 152 5.47 6.62 18.43
N ASP A 153 5.76 7.46 17.44
CA ASP A 153 5.58 8.91 17.49
C ASP A 153 4.15 9.32 17.07
N GLY A 154 3.35 8.36 16.61
CA GLY A 154 1.99 8.57 16.12
C GLY A 154 1.91 9.01 14.65
N ALA A 155 3.01 8.93 13.89
CA ALA A 155 2.95 9.16 12.46
C ALA A 155 2.29 7.98 11.75
N LEU A 156 1.50 8.28 10.71
CA LEU A 156 0.82 7.26 9.92
C LEU A 156 1.82 6.52 9.03
N VAL A 157 1.84 5.19 9.15
CA VAL A 157 2.77 4.31 8.45
C VAL A 157 2.13 3.65 7.23
N SER A 158 0.97 3.02 7.44
CA SER A 158 0.27 2.26 6.39
C SER A 158 -1.22 2.31 6.63
N THR A 159 -2.00 2.28 5.54
CA THR A 159 -3.46 2.22 5.59
C THR A 159 -4.02 1.21 4.60
N TRP A 160 -5.11 0.57 4.99
CA TRP A 160 -5.85 -0.40 4.19
C TRP A 160 -7.34 -0.04 4.21
N LEU A 161 -7.98 -0.03 3.04
CA LEU A 161 -9.40 0.23 2.87
C LEU A 161 -10.07 -0.92 2.13
N TYR A 162 -11.32 -1.21 2.47
CA TYR A 162 -12.16 -2.15 1.74
C TYR A 162 -13.64 -1.76 1.89
N GLY A 163 -14.49 -2.29 1.01
CA GLY A 163 -15.93 -2.05 1.02
C GLY A 163 -16.29 -0.56 1.00
N ASP A 164 -17.32 -0.18 1.78
CA ASP A 164 -17.83 1.19 1.89
C ASP A 164 -16.75 2.25 2.14
N ALA A 165 -15.71 1.91 2.91
CA ALA A 165 -14.62 2.82 3.24
C ALA A 165 -13.72 3.16 2.05
N ALA A 166 -13.76 2.38 0.96
CA ALA A 166 -12.98 2.61 -0.24
C ALA A 166 -13.73 3.43 -1.31
N HIS A 167 -15.05 3.62 -1.17
CA HIS A 167 -15.90 4.12 -2.27
C HIS A 167 -15.49 5.49 -2.80
N GLU A 168 -15.15 6.43 -1.91
CA GLU A 168 -14.75 7.79 -2.32
C GLU A 168 -13.32 7.89 -2.88
N HIS A 169 -12.59 6.78 -2.92
CA HIS A 169 -11.19 6.72 -3.29
C HIS A 169 -10.92 5.93 -4.57
N VAL A 170 -11.95 5.31 -5.16
CA VAL A 170 -11.81 4.46 -6.34
C VAL A 170 -12.72 4.97 -7.44
N GLU A 171 -12.16 5.14 -8.64
CA GLU A 171 -12.92 5.54 -9.81
C GLU A 171 -12.52 4.77 -11.07
N VAL A 172 -13.43 4.74 -12.05
CA VAL A 172 -13.08 4.38 -13.42
C VAL A 172 -12.44 5.62 -14.06
N SER A 173 -11.12 5.64 -14.14
CA SER A 173 -10.36 6.82 -14.60
C SER A 173 -10.30 6.93 -16.12
N LEU A 174 -10.34 5.80 -16.82
CA LEU A 174 -10.20 5.75 -18.28
C LEU A 174 -10.85 4.50 -18.86
N VAL A 175 -11.49 4.66 -20.02
CA VAL A 175 -11.81 3.57 -20.93
C VAL A 175 -11.06 3.80 -22.23
N ASN A 176 -10.17 2.87 -22.58
CA ASN A 176 -9.52 2.85 -23.89
C ASN A 176 -10.38 2.01 -24.85
N PHE A 177 -11.10 2.66 -25.76
CA PHE A 177 -12.07 2.04 -26.66
C PHE A 177 -11.67 2.06 -28.14
N ASP A 178 -10.74 2.93 -28.57
CA ASP A 178 -10.20 2.96 -29.94
C ASP A 178 -8.84 2.27 -29.98
N GLY A 179 -8.85 0.94 -29.87
CA GLY A 179 -7.65 0.11 -29.87
C GLY A 179 -6.84 0.24 -31.16
N LEU A 180 -5.51 0.20 -31.07
CA LEU A 180 -4.62 0.26 -32.23
C LEU A 180 -4.57 -1.09 -32.99
N GLU A 181 -5.01 -2.18 -32.37
CA GLU A 181 -5.05 -3.50 -32.99
C GLU A 181 -6.29 -3.70 -33.87
N ALA A 182 -6.13 -3.46 -35.18
CA ALA A 182 -7.20 -3.63 -36.16
C ALA A 182 -7.94 -4.98 -36.06
N LYS A 183 -9.28 -4.92 -35.98
CA LYS A 183 -10.27 -6.03 -35.97
C LYS A 183 -10.45 -6.80 -34.66
N LYS A 184 -9.48 -6.81 -33.74
CA LYS A 184 -9.61 -7.52 -32.46
C LYS A 184 -9.66 -6.58 -31.26
N GLU A 185 -9.01 -5.42 -31.36
CA GLU A 185 -9.01 -4.36 -30.32
C GLU A 185 -8.70 -4.94 -28.93
N GLY A 186 -7.77 -5.90 -28.88
CA GLY A 186 -7.43 -6.61 -27.64
C GLY A 186 -6.74 -5.71 -26.60
N ASP A 187 -6.21 -4.58 -27.06
CA ASP A 187 -5.56 -3.52 -26.29
C ASP A 187 -6.54 -2.50 -25.70
N GLU A 188 -7.84 -2.63 -25.98
CA GLU A 188 -8.86 -1.90 -25.22
C GLU A 188 -8.85 -2.33 -23.74
N PHE A 189 -9.18 -1.39 -22.85
CA PHE A 189 -9.27 -1.68 -21.43
C PHE A 189 -10.17 -0.71 -20.68
N VAL A 190 -10.59 -1.13 -19.49
CA VAL A 190 -11.12 -0.25 -18.45
C VAL A 190 -10.06 -0.12 -17.37
N GLU A 191 -9.73 1.12 -17.02
CA GLU A 191 -8.79 1.47 -15.94
C GLU A 191 -9.56 1.89 -14.70
N VAL A 192 -9.17 1.33 -13.56
CA VAL A 192 -9.68 1.69 -12.24
C VAL A 192 -8.52 2.26 -11.43
N ALA A 193 -8.67 3.48 -10.95
CA ALA A 193 -7.65 4.20 -10.21
C ALA A 193 -7.96 4.25 -8.71
N ASN A 194 -6.94 4.07 -7.89
CA ASN A 194 -6.97 4.40 -6.47
C ASN A 194 -6.38 5.79 -6.27
N LEU A 195 -7.22 6.73 -5.83
CA LEU A 195 -6.86 8.13 -5.62
C LEU A 195 -6.26 8.39 -4.23
N SER A 196 -6.27 7.39 -3.36
CA SER A 196 -5.82 7.50 -1.96
C SER A 196 -4.35 7.10 -1.77
N HIS A 197 -3.87 7.34 -0.54
CA HIS A 197 -2.59 6.83 -0.05
C HIS A 197 -2.70 5.45 0.62
N SER A 198 -3.87 4.82 0.57
CA SER A 198 -4.14 3.51 1.18
C SER A 198 -4.00 2.40 0.15
N VAL A 199 -3.66 1.19 0.58
CA VAL A 199 -3.97 0.00 -0.21
C VAL A 199 -5.48 -0.19 -0.20
N ILE A 200 -6.07 -0.50 -1.36
CA ILE A 200 -7.51 -0.77 -1.47
C ILE A 200 -7.73 -2.20 -1.92
N ASP A 201 -8.51 -2.94 -1.13
CA ASP A 201 -9.01 -4.26 -1.51
C ASP A 201 -10.29 -4.12 -2.34
N ILE A 202 -10.20 -4.56 -3.60
CA ILE A 202 -11.29 -4.56 -4.58
C ILE A 202 -11.73 -6.00 -4.91
N SER A 203 -11.45 -6.95 -4.03
CA SER A 203 -11.87 -8.34 -4.18
C SER A 203 -13.36 -8.44 -4.45
N LEU A 204 -13.72 -9.16 -5.52
CA LEU A 204 -15.10 -9.39 -5.95
C LEU A 204 -15.86 -8.13 -6.41
N TRP A 205 -15.17 -7.01 -6.59
CA TRP A 205 -15.73 -5.85 -7.28
C TRP A 205 -15.90 -6.17 -8.76
N GLN A 206 -16.76 -5.42 -9.45
CA GLN A 206 -17.15 -5.74 -10.82
C GLN A 206 -17.11 -4.53 -11.74
N ILE A 207 -16.56 -4.73 -12.93
CA ILE A 207 -16.73 -3.81 -14.05
C ILE A 207 -17.90 -4.32 -14.89
N ARG A 208 -18.84 -3.42 -15.20
CA ARG A 208 -19.99 -3.69 -16.04
C ARG A 208 -20.07 -2.69 -17.18
N GLY A 209 -20.29 -3.18 -18.39
CA GLY A 209 -20.58 -2.35 -19.57
C GLY A 209 -22.08 -2.27 -19.86
N ASP A 210 -22.44 -1.42 -20.82
CA ASP A 210 -23.81 -1.17 -21.28
C ASP A 210 -24.37 -2.25 -22.24
N LYS A 211 -23.53 -3.14 -22.77
CA LYS A 211 -23.92 -4.25 -23.67
C LYS A 211 -23.71 -5.62 -23.01
N GLY A 212 -23.76 -5.67 -21.68
CA GLY A 212 -23.70 -6.92 -20.90
C GLY A 212 -22.28 -7.44 -20.63
N GLN A 213 -21.26 -6.64 -20.89
CA GLN A 213 -19.89 -6.91 -20.46
C GLN A 213 -19.85 -6.99 -18.94
N ARG A 214 -19.21 -8.01 -18.39
CA ARG A 214 -19.03 -8.17 -16.94
C ARG A 214 -17.70 -8.82 -16.64
N PHE A 215 -16.92 -8.20 -15.78
CA PHE A 215 -15.71 -8.76 -15.19
C PHE A 215 -15.81 -8.64 -13.68
N GLU A 216 -15.35 -9.66 -12.96
CA GLU A 216 -15.26 -9.66 -11.50
C GLU A 216 -13.79 -9.82 -11.11
N PHE A 217 -13.31 -8.91 -10.26
CA PHE A 217 -11.97 -9.00 -9.72
C PHE A 217 -11.84 -10.23 -8.81
N PRO A 218 -10.77 -11.03 -8.94
CA PRO A 218 -10.58 -12.20 -8.10
C PRO A 218 -10.37 -11.82 -6.62
N VAL A 219 -10.59 -12.78 -5.72
CA VAL A 219 -10.22 -12.61 -4.31
C VAL A 219 -8.73 -12.32 -4.18
N GLY A 220 -8.39 -11.30 -3.40
CA GLY A 220 -7.02 -10.79 -3.24
C GLY A 220 -6.62 -9.75 -4.29
N ALA A 221 -7.56 -9.25 -5.11
CA ALA A 221 -7.29 -8.13 -6.00
C ALA A 221 -7.13 -6.83 -5.22
N LEU A 222 -5.97 -6.20 -5.32
CA LEU A 222 -5.61 -4.97 -4.60
C LEU A 222 -5.21 -3.88 -5.59
N ILE A 223 -5.54 -2.63 -5.26
CA ILE A 223 -4.93 -1.45 -5.89
C ILE A 223 -3.99 -0.79 -4.88
N LYS A 224 -2.73 -0.59 -5.28
CA LYS A 224 -1.74 0.12 -4.46
C LYS A 224 -2.08 1.61 -4.33
N PRO A 225 -1.51 2.32 -3.34
CA PRO A 225 -1.66 3.77 -3.21
C PRO A 225 -1.33 4.50 -4.52
N GLN A 226 -2.22 5.39 -4.96
CA GLN A 226 -2.04 6.20 -6.18
C GLN A 226 -1.73 5.42 -7.46
N ASP A 227 -2.15 4.15 -7.51
CA ASP A 227 -1.90 3.24 -8.62
C ASP A 227 -3.19 2.90 -9.35
N VAL A 228 -3.07 2.17 -10.46
CA VAL A 228 -4.19 1.74 -11.29
C VAL A 228 -4.18 0.23 -11.53
N VAL A 229 -5.36 -0.33 -11.75
CA VAL A 229 -5.53 -1.66 -12.35
C VAL A 229 -6.30 -1.54 -13.64
N ARG A 230 -5.97 -2.39 -14.62
CA ARG A 230 -6.63 -2.42 -15.92
C ARG A 230 -7.19 -3.79 -16.20
N VAL A 231 -8.38 -3.81 -16.78
CA VAL A 231 -9.00 -5.03 -17.31
C VAL A 231 -9.10 -4.90 -18.82
N TYR A 232 -8.27 -5.66 -19.52
CA TYR A 232 -8.15 -5.61 -20.98
C TYR A 232 -9.19 -6.49 -21.67
N THR A 233 -9.54 -6.15 -22.92
CA THR A 233 -10.44 -6.95 -23.75
C THR A 233 -9.86 -8.35 -23.99
N ASN A 234 -8.57 -8.46 -24.36
CA ASN A 234 -7.94 -9.76 -24.63
C ASN A 234 -6.41 -9.79 -24.44
N GLN A 235 -5.87 -8.97 -23.55
CA GLN A 235 -4.43 -8.92 -23.25
C GLN A 235 -4.18 -9.10 -21.75
N THR A 236 -2.96 -9.52 -21.41
CA THR A 236 -2.54 -9.68 -20.00
C THR A 236 -1.29 -8.86 -19.76
N HIS A 237 -1.41 -7.84 -18.91
CA HIS A 237 -0.32 -6.93 -18.53
C HIS A 237 -0.07 -6.98 -17.03
N PRO A 238 0.93 -7.73 -16.55
CA PRO A 238 1.21 -7.88 -15.11
C PRO A 238 1.49 -6.54 -14.39
N SER A 239 2.00 -5.54 -15.10
CA SER A 239 2.27 -4.20 -14.53
C SER A 239 1.02 -3.44 -14.13
N THR A 240 -0.17 -3.83 -14.62
CA THR A 240 -1.47 -3.19 -14.31
C THR A 240 -2.48 -4.19 -13.77
N GLY A 241 -2.00 -5.23 -13.07
CA GLY A 241 -2.83 -6.27 -12.43
C GLY A 241 -3.06 -7.53 -13.26
N GLY A 242 -2.82 -7.50 -14.57
CA GLY A 242 -2.92 -8.68 -15.44
C GLY A 242 -4.34 -9.18 -15.71
N HIS A 243 -5.36 -8.35 -15.46
CA HIS A 243 -6.76 -8.73 -15.64
C HIS A 243 -7.20 -8.64 -17.11
N ASN A 244 -8.08 -9.57 -17.51
CA ASN A 244 -8.48 -9.77 -18.90
C ASN A 244 -9.93 -10.30 -18.96
N PHE A 245 -10.75 -9.77 -19.88
CA PHE A 245 -12.09 -10.29 -20.20
C PHE A 245 -12.06 -11.58 -21.04
N GLU A 246 -10.91 -11.90 -21.64
CA GLU A 246 -10.68 -13.04 -22.54
C GLU A 246 -11.59 -13.04 -23.79
N SER A 247 -12.07 -11.86 -24.19
CA SER A 247 -12.98 -11.70 -25.31
C SER A 247 -12.24 -11.74 -26.64
N GLN A 248 -12.69 -12.60 -27.56
CA GLN A 248 -12.14 -12.65 -28.92
C GLN A 248 -12.65 -11.55 -29.86
N ARG A 249 -13.47 -10.63 -29.33
CA ARG A 249 -14.04 -9.48 -30.03
C ARG A 249 -13.89 -8.21 -29.19
N ALA A 250 -13.85 -7.07 -29.86
CA ALA A 250 -13.96 -5.76 -29.23
C ALA A 250 -15.16 -5.69 -28.29
N LEU A 251 -14.97 -5.04 -27.14
CA LEU A 251 -16.00 -4.91 -26.12
C LEU A 251 -16.55 -3.49 -26.04
N TRP A 252 -15.76 -2.47 -26.38
CA TRP A 252 -16.10 -1.08 -26.16
C TRP A 252 -16.40 -0.40 -27.50
N SER A 253 -17.47 0.38 -27.57
CA SER A 253 -17.96 0.96 -28.83
C SER A 253 -17.19 2.24 -29.18
N ASN A 254 -16.82 2.41 -30.44
CA ASN A 254 -16.30 3.70 -30.94
C ASN A 254 -17.38 4.79 -31.08
N ASP A 255 -18.65 4.41 -31.12
CA ASP A 255 -19.82 5.32 -31.22
C ASP A 255 -20.34 5.82 -29.86
N GLY A 256 -19.56 5.63 -28.80
CA GLY A 256 -19.92 5.96 -27.42
C GLY A 256 -20.41 4.76 -26.62
N GLY A 257 -20.26 4.85 -25.30
CA GLY A 257 -20.58 3.74 -24.40
C GLY A 257 -20.36 4.09 -22.94
N LYS A 258 -20.44 3.05 -22.10
CA LYS A 258 -20.34 3.20 -20.65
C LYS A 258 -19.64 2.04 -19.98
N ALA A 259 -18.79 2.35 -19.01
CA ALA A 259 -18.25 1.40 -18.04
C ALA A 259 -18.62 1.85 -16.63
N THR A 260 -19.04 0.90 -15.80
CA THR A 260 -19.46 1.16 -14.42
C THR A 260 -18.77 0.19 -13.48
N LEU A 261 -18.20 0.72 -12.41
CA LEU A 261 -17.62 -0.05 -11.32
C LEU A 261 -18.66 -0.27 -10.22
N TYR A 262 -18.81 -1.53 -9.82
CA TYR A 262 -19.63 -1.94 -8.70
C TYR A 262 -18.77 -2.59 -7.62
N ASP A 263 -19.09 -2.38 -6.35
CA ASP A 263 -18.46 -3.11 -5.25
C ASP A 263 -18.96 -4.57 -5.17
N ASN A 264 -18.46 -5.31 -4.17
CA ASN A 264 -18.87 -6.69 -3.89
C ASN A 264 -20.29 -6.84 -3.32
N GLN A 265 -20.95 -5.73 -2.98
CA GLN A 265 -22.33 -5.66 -2.48
C GLN A 265 -23.31 -5.17 -3.57
N ASN A 266 -22.84 -4.91 -4.79
CA ASN A 266 -23.56 -4.34 -5.93
C ASN A 266 -23.93 -2.85 -5.79
N ALA A 267 -23.26 -2.09 -4.93
CA ALA A 267 -23.33 -0.62 -4.97
C ALA A 267 -22.55 -0.09 -6.19
N CYS A 268 -23.13 0.88 -6.89
CA CYS A 268 -22.46 1.56 -8.00
C CYS A 268 -21.48 2.60 -7.43
N ILE A 269 -20.19 2.45 -7.74
CA ILE A 269 -19.11 3.27 -7.17
C ILE A 269 -18.73 4.39 -8.13
N SER A 270 -18.50 4.04 -9.39
CA SER A 270 -18.04 4.98 -10.42
C SER A 270 -18.62 4.63 -11.77
N GLU A 271 -18.85 5.64 -12.59
CA GLU A 271 -19.30 5.49 -13.96
C GLU A 271 -18.45 6.37 -14.88
N TYR A 272 -18.06 5.83 -16.02
CA TYR A 272 -17.36 6.52 -17.07
C TYR A 272 -18.14 6.37 -18.38
N GLN A 273 -18.41 7.49 -19.04
CA GLN A 273 -19.06 7.57 -20.35
C GLN A 273 -18.15 8.29 -21.33
N TRP A 274 -18.17 7.89 -22.60
CA TRP A 274 -17.46 8.55 -23.70
C TRP A 274 -18.36 8.72 -24.92
#